data_AF-A0A088EW92-F1
#
_entry.id   AF-A0A088EW92-F1
#
_cell.length_a   1.000
_cell.length_b   1.000
_cell.length_c   1.000
_cell.angle_alpha   90.00
_cell.angle_beta   90.00
_cell.angle_gamma   90.00
#
_symmetry.space_group_name_H-M   'P 1'
#
loop_
_entity.id
_entity.type
_entity.pdbx_description
1 polymer ?
#
loop_
_entity_poly.entity_id
_entity_poly.type
_entity_poly.pdbx_seq_one_letter_code
_entity_poly.pdbx_strand_id
1 'polypeptide(L)'
;MKNFNLNKSKFAKMQADGIFNSIQILNKNIQVKEKYIGEMNALNVMSGLCIELYLKAFTRTLRKDAVIKGHNLERLFNQLPQFLKILIKQHYVDNFDRNANLFKVSILIADNISETTLLPDKEKLDNFDGAIKTLSTIFLDSRYFFERLNERNWIVVEYYFDCVKAICISLKTVYEQYARGDFQGKIK
;
A
#
# COMPACT_ATOMS: atom_id res chain seq x y z
N MET A 1 -10.59 13.96 -26.84
CA MET A 1 -9.68 13.93 -25.67
C MET A 1 -10.27 13.32 -24.37
N LYS A 2 -11.60 13.35 -24.10
CA LYS A 2 -12.17 12.71 -22.87
C LYS A 2 -11.88 11.19 -22.74
N ASN A 3 -11.84 10.43 -23.85
CA ASN A 3 -11.72 8.96 -23.82
C ASN A 3 -10.31 8.43 -23.48
N PHE A 4 -9.24 9.21 -23.70
CA PHE A 4 -7.88 8.72 -23.54
C PHE A 4 -7.45 8.54 -22.07
N ASN A 5 -7.92 9.43 -21.18
CA ASN A 5 -7.58 9.36 -19.75
C ASN A 5 -8.39 8.30 -19.00
N LEU A 6 -9.64 8.06 -19.40
CA LEU A 6 -10.45 6.95 -18.93
C LEU A 6 -9.75 5.61 -19.24
N ASN A 7 -9.18 5.46 -20.44
CA ASN A 7 -8.44 4.25 -20.81
C ASN A 7 -7.17 4.06 -19.97
N LYS A 8 -6.39 5.12 -19.73
CA LYS A 8 -5.19 5.06 -18.88
C LYS A 8 -5.51 4.76 -17.42
N SER A 9 -6.62 5.31 -16.91
CA SER A 9 -7.07 5.01 -15.56
C SER A 9 -7.52 3.56 -15.40
N LYS A 10 -8.33 3.07 -16.35
CA LYS A 10 -8.76 1.66 -16.40
C LYS A 10 -7.56 0.71 -16.48
N PHE A 11 -6.55 1.07 -17.29
CA PHE A 11 -5.32 0.29 -17.38
C PHE A 11 -4.55 0.24 -16.06
N ALA A 12 -4.37 1.38 -15.38
CA ALA A 12 -3.71 1.41 -14.06
C ALA A 12 -4.47 0.56 -13.03
N LYS A 13 -5.81 0.63 -13.02
CA LYS A 13 -6.65 -0.21 -12.16
C LYS A 13 -6.51 -1.70 -12.49
N MET A 14 -6.50 -2.05 -13.78
CA MET A 14 -6.32 -3.45 -14.22
C MET A 14 -4.96 -4.01 -13.79
N GLN A 15 -3.89 -3.22 -13.87
CA GLN A 15 -2.59 -3.60 -13.34
C GLN A 15 -2.62 -3.77 -11.81
N ALA A 16 -3.27 -2.85 -11.10
CA ALA A 16 -3.42 -2.93 -9.65
C ALA A 16 -4.18 -4.20 -9.22
N ASP A 17 -5.26 -4.57 -9.92
CA ASP A 17 -6.00 -5.82 -9.71
C ASP A 17 -5.11 -7.05 -9.92
N GLY A 18 -4.35 -7.08 -11.01
CA GLY A 18 -3.43 -8.17 -11.32
C GLY A 18 -2.38 -8.36 -10.23
N ILE A 19 -1.76 -7.27 -9.79
CA ILE A 19 -0.78 -7.28 -8.69
C ILE A 19 -1.47 -7.69 -7.38
N PHE A 20 -2.68 -7.22 -7.10
CA PHE A 20 -3.41 -7.60 -5.89
C PHE A 20 -3.62 -9.10 -5.79
N ASN A 21 -4.00 -9.75 -6.89
CA ASN A 21 -4.12 -11.21 -6.94
C ASN A 21 -2.77 -11.90 -6.67
N SER A 22 -1.68 -11.39 -7.26
CA SER A 22 -0.34 -11.92 -7.01
C SER A 22 0.11 -11.77 -5.55
N ILE A 23 -0.18 -10.63 -4.91
CA ILE A 23 0.08 -10.41 -3.47
C ILE A 23 -0.68 -11.44 -2.63
N GLN A 24 -1.95 -11.70 -2.94
CA GLN A 24 -2.74 -12.71 -2.20
C GLN A 24 -2.14 -14.12 -2.32
N ILE A 25 -1.66 -14.49 -3.50
CA ILE A 25 -1.00 -15.79 -3.74
C ILE A 25 0.33 -15.86 -2.96
N LEU A 26 1.16 -14.82 -3.07
CA LEU A 26 2.45 -14.75 -2.38
C LEU A 26 2.28 -14.81 -0.85
N ASN A 27 1.27 -14.11 -0.32
CA ASN A 27 0.94 -14.15 1.10
C ASN A 27 0.60 -15.55 1.60
N LYS A 28 -0.22 -16.29 0.85
CA LYS A 28 -0.54 -17.69 1.18
C LYS A 28 0.70 -18.57 1.21
N ASN A 29 1.63 -18.35 0.28
CA ASN A 29 2.89 -19.11 0.24
C ASN A 29 3.76 -18.82 1.46
N ILE A 30 3.89 -17.56 1.86
CA ILE A 30 4.65 -17.12 3.06
C ILE A 30 4.07 -17.78 4.32
N GLN A 31 2.74 -17.85 4.45
CA GLN A 31 2.08 -18.46 5.61
C GLN A 31 2.29 -19.98 5.73
N VAL A 32 2.47 -20.68 4.60
CA VAL A 32 2.56 -22.15 4.58
C VAL A 32 3.99 -22.67 4.75
N LYS A 33 5.00 -21.94 4.25
CA LYS A 33 6.35 -22.48 4.06
C LYS A 33 7.41 -21.97 5.04
N GLU A 34 7.06 -21.14 6.02
CA GLU A 34 7.98 -20.55 7.02
C GLU A 34 9.30 -20.05 6.40
N LYS A 35 9.27 -19.26 5.31
CA LYS A 35 10.46 -18.76 4.56
C LYS A 35 9.99 -17.68 3.56
N TYR A 36 10.76 -16.78 2.95
CA TYR A 36 12.07 -16.13 3.19
C TYR A 36 11.88 -14.61 3.15
N ILE A 37 12.85 -13.86 3.66
CA ILE A 37 12.84 -12.39 3.66
C ILE A 37 12.75 -11.77 2.26
N GLY A 38 13.29 -12.44 1.25
CA GLY A 38 13.13 -12.04 -0.14
C GLY A 38 11.65 -12.01 -0.56
N GLU A 39 10.85 -13.00 -0.15
CA GLU A 39 9.41 -13.06 -0.45
C GLU A 39 8.63 -12.01 0.34
N MET A 40 8.97 -11.78 1.61
CA MET A 40 8.37 -10.70 2.41
C MET A 40 8.69 -9.32 1.84
N ASN A 41 9.94 -9.10 1.41
CA ASN A 41 10.35 -7.86 0.77
C ASN A 41 9.65 -7.66 -0.58
N ALA A 42 9.58 -8.72 -1.40
CA ALA A 42 8.83 -8.71 -2.64
C ALA A 42 7.34 -8.39 -2.40
N LEU A 43 6.74 -8.99 -1.38
CA LEU A 43 5.36 -8.73 -0.99
C LEU A 43 5.16 -7.26 -0.60
N ASN A 44 6.06 -6.67 0.18
CA ASN A 44 6.01 -5.25 0.54
C ASN A 44 6.12 -4.33 -0.69
N VAL A 45 7.07 -4.59 -1.59
CA VAL A 45 7.24 -3.82 -2.83
C VAL A 45 6.00 -3.93 -3.71
N MET A 46 5.47 -5.14 -3.90
CA MET A 46 4.25 -5.36 -4.68
C MET A 46 3.04 -4.69 -4.03
N SER A 47 2.91 -4.75 -2.70
CA SER A 47 1.83 -4.11 -1.94
C SER A 47 1.84 -2.60 -2.12
N GLY A 48 3.00 -1.96 -1.95
CA GLY A 48 3.14 -0.53 -2.18
C GLY A 48 2.84 -0.15 -3.63
N LEU A 49 3.33 -0.93 -4.60
CA LEU A 49 3.04 -0.70 -6.02
C LEU A 49 1.54 -0.83 -6.35
N CYS A 50 0.86 -1.82 -5.76
CA CYS A 50 -0.58 -2.02 -5.93
C CYS A 50 -1.37 -0.79 -5.43
N ILE A 51 -1.07 -0.34 -4.22
CA ILE A 51 -1.69 0.85 -3.62
C ILE A 51 -1.38 2.10 -4.46
N GLU A 52 -0.12 2.27 -4.88
CA GLU A 52 0.31 3.37 -5.75
C GLU A 52 -0.50 3.41 -7.05
N LEU A 53 -0.70 2.27 -7.71
CA LEU A 53 -1.45 2.17 -8.96
C LEU A 53 -2.92 2.50 -8.79
N TYR A 54 -3.57 2.05 -7.71
CA TYR A 54 -4.94 2.47 -7.39
C TYR A 54 -5.05 3.98 -7.18
N LEU A 55 -4.16 4.57 -6.38
CA LEU A 55 -4.13 6.02 -6.15
C LEU A 55 -3.88 6.79 -7.46
N LYS A 56 -2.99 6.28 -8.32
CA LYS A 56 -2.75 6.84 -9.65
C LYS A 56 -3.94 6.70 -10.58
N ALA A 57 -4.72 5.62 -10.50
CA ALA A 57 -5.97 5.47 -11.24
C ALA A 57 -6.98 6.56 -10.85
N PHE A 58 -7.19 6.78 -9.55
CA PHE A 58 -8.04 7.90 -9.08
C PHE A 58 -7.58 9.25 -9.65
N THR A 59 -6.30 9.57 -9.51
CA THR A 59 -5.77 10.88 -9.92
C THR A 59 -5.90 11.11 -11.42
N ARG A 60 -5.72 10.07 -12.25
CA ARG A 60 -5.97 10.13 -13.70
C ARG A 60 -7.44 10.30 -14.07
N THR A 61 -8.35 9.77 -13.26
CA THR A 61 -9.80 9.96 -13.48
C THR A 61 -10.24 11.37 -13.06
N LEU A 62 -9.61 11.92 -12.01
CA LEU A 62 -9.93 13.23 -11.45
C LEU A 62 -9.30 14.40 -12.22
N ARG A 63 -8.08 14.23 -12.74
CA ARG A 63 -7.32 15.30 -13.42
C ARG A 63 -7.04 14.88 -14.85
N LYS A 64 -7.49 15.70 -15.82
CA LYS A 64 -7.36 15.38 -17.25
C LYS A 64 -5.91 15.29 -17.73
N ASP A 65 -4.93 15.97 -17.12
CA ASP A 65 -3.57 15.98 -17.70
C ASP A 65 -2.42 15.85 -16.68
N ALA A 66 -2.71 15.71 -15.39
CA ALA A 66 -1.67 15.65 -14.35
C ALA A 66 -1.35 14.21 -13.95
N VAL A 67 -0.20 13.69 -14.40
CA VAL A 67 0.39 12.48 -13.81
C VAL A 67 1.17 12.90 -12.57
N ILE A 68 0.73 12.47 -11.40
CA ILE A 68 1.48 12.71 -10.17
C ILE A 68 2.67 11.76 -10.15
N LYS A 69 3.86 12.35 -10.10
CA LYS A 69 5.13 11.63 -9.96
C LYS A 69 5.41 11.30 -8.49
N GLY A 70 6.20 10.27 -8.27
CA GLY A 70 6.61 9.81 -6.94
C GLY A 70 5.91 8.53 -6.48
N HIS A 71 6.40 8.02 -5.35
CA HIS A 71 6.06 6.72 -4.76
C HIS A 71 5.55 6.83 -3.32
N ASN A 72 5.55 8.03 -2.74
CA ASN A 72 5.04 8.24 -1.39
C ASN A 72 3.50 8.13 -1.39
N LEU A 73 3.00 7.08 -0.76
CA LEU A 73 1.59 6.68 -0.83
C LEU A 73 0.69 7.68 -0.09
N GLU A 74 1.14 8.19 1.05
CA GLU A 74 0.44 9.21 1.83
C GLU A 74 0.26 10.49 1.01
N ARG A 75 1.32 10.97 0.35
CA ARG A 75 1.27 12.15 -0.52
C ARG A 75 0.35 11.94 -1.72
N LEU A 76 0.29 10.73 -2.27
CA LEU A 76 -0.64 10.41 -3.35
C LEU A 76 -2.10 10.42 -2.86
N PHE A 77 -2.36 9.83 -1.70
CA PHE A 77 -3.69 9.82 -1.07
C PHE A 77 -4.18 11.22 -0.72
N ASN A 78 -3.30 12.07 -0.16
CA ASN A 78 -3.66 13.43 0.25
C ASN A 78 -4.05 14.35 -0.91
N GLN A 79 -3.75 13.96 -2.16
CA GLN A 79 -4.17 14.71 -3.36
C GLN A 79 -5.59 14.38 -3.83
N LEU A 80 -6.23 13.38 -3.23
CA LEU A 80 -7.62 13.06 -3.52
C LEU A 80 -8.57 14.09 -2.90
N PRO A 81 -9.70 14.41 -3.55
CA PRO A 81 -10.79 15.16 -2.96
C PRO A 81 -11.22 14.63 -1.60
N GLN A 82 -11.61 15.54 -0.69
CA GLN A 82 -11.95 15.19 0.68
C GLN A 82 -13.05 14.13 0.78
N PHE A 83 -14.09 14.23 -0.07
CA PHE A 83 -15.19 13.26 -0.06
C PHE A 83 -14.73 11.82 -0.38
N LEU A 84 -13.79 11.65 -1.33
CA LEU A 84 -13.23 10.34 -1.64
C LEU A 84 -12.38 9.80 -0.49
N LYS A 85 -11.59 10.68 0.14
CA LYS A 85 -10.80 10.28 1.32
C LYS A 85 -11.69 9.78 2.44
N ILE A 86 -12.81 10.45 2.72
CA ILE A 86 -13.78 10.02 3.75
C ILE A 86 -14.33 8.62 3.43
N LEU A 87 -14.76 8.39 2.18
CA LEU A 87 -15.30 7.10 1.76
C LEU A 87 -14.25 5.98 1.83
N ILE A 88 -13.02 6.24 1.39
CA ILE A 88 -11.91 5.27 1.47
C ILE A 88 -11.63 4.91 2.93
N LYS A 89 -11.59 5.91 3.82
CA LYS A 89 -11.38 5.71 5.26
C LYS A 89 -12.49 4.86 5.88
N GLN A 90 -13.74 5.12 5.51
CA GLN A 90 -14.88 4.34 5.98
C GLN A 90 -14.79 2.89 5.52
N HIS A 91 -14.60 2.66 4.21
CA HIS A 91 -14.43 1.31 3.67
C HIS A 91 -13.25 0.57 4.31
N TYR A 92 -12.18 1.28 4.67
CA TYR A 92 -11.04 0.68 5.35
C TYR A 92 -11.43 0.13 6.72
N VAL A 93 -12.11 0.93 7.54
CA VAL A 93 -12.57 0.50 8.86
C VAL A 93 -13.50 -0.71 8.74
N ASP A 94 -14.37 -0.73 7.73
CA ASP A 94 -15.31 -1.84 7.49
C ASP A 94 -14.62 -3.14 7.05
N ASN A 95 -13.43 -3.05 6.44
CA ASN A 95 -12.69 -4.19 5.90
C ASN A 95 -11.43 -4.54 6.71
N PHE A 96 -11.08 -3.77 7.73
CA PHE A 96 -9.92 -4.01 8.57
C PHE A 96 -10.22 -5.08 9.61
N ASP A 97 -9.46 -6.18 9.55
CA ASP A 97 -9.50 -7.20 10.59
C ASP A 97 -8.73 -6.72 11.81
N ARG A 98 -9.45 -6.50 12.92
CA ARG A 98 -8.85 -6.07 14.20
C ARG A 98 -8.00 -7.16 14.87
N ASN A 99 -8.15 -8.41 14.45
CA ASN A 99 -7.34 -9.53 14.92
C ASN A 99 -6.11 -9.79 14.03
N ALA A 100 -5.88 -8.91 13.05
CA ALA A 100 -4.74 -9.04 12.15
C ALA A 100 -3.40 -8.99 12.88
N ASN A 101 -2.47 -9.82 12.41
CA ASN A 101 -1.15 -9.95 13.02
C ASN A 101 -0.11 -9.16 12.22
N LEU A 102 0.77 -8.46 12.94
CA LEU A 102 2.00 -7.95 12.34
C LEU A 102 3.09 -9.01 12.43
N PHE A 103 3.62 -9.36 11.27
CA PHE A 103 4.80 -10.19 11.18
C PHE A 103 6.03 -9.30 11.11
N LYS A 104 6.99 -9.58 11.99
CA LYS A 104 8.32 -8.98 11.95
C LYS A 104 9.35 -10.08 11.88
N VAL A 105 10.27 -9.94 10.94
CA VAL A 105 11.44 -10.82 10.84
C VAL A 105 12.69 -9.95 10.91
N SER A 106 13.60 -10.31 11.80
CA SER A 106 14.88 -9.62 11.98
C SER A 106 16.01 -10.53 11.51
N ILE A 107 16.93 -10.01 10.72
CA ILE A 107 18.19 -10.68 10.35
C ILE A 107 19.34 -9.93 10.97
N LEU A 108 20.27 -10.67 11.53
CA LEU A 108 21.61 -10.17 11.84
C LEU A 108 22.52 -10.38 10.62
N ILE A 109 23.16 -9.32 10.15
CA ILE A 109 24.05 -9.37 8.97
C ILE A 109 25.52 -9.51 9.37
N ALA A 110 25.90 -9.10 10.59
CA ALA A 110 27.26 -9.23 11.11
C ALA A 110 27.29 -9.51 12.62
N ASP A 111 28.27 -10.29 13.06
CA ASP A 111 28.33 -10.92 14.40
C ASP A 111 28.82 -9.99 15.54
N ASN A 112 29.15 -8.73 15.27
CA ASN A 112 29.96 -7.92 16.18
C ASN A 112 29.19 -6.70 16.78
N ILE A 113 28.64 -6.84 18.00
CA ILE A 113 28.26 -5.76 18.98
C ILE A 113 27.03 -4.90 18.55
N SER A 114 26.17 -4.24 19.37
CA SER A 114 25.67 -4.25 20.75
C SER A 114 24.15 -4.00 20.61
N GLU A 115 23.33 -4.69 21.40
CA GLU A 115 21.88 -4.50 21.44
C GLU A 115 21.53 -3.09 21.89
N THR A 116 21.04 -2.26 20.98
CA THR A 116 19.84 -1.45 21.17
C THR A 116 19.59 -0.61 19.93
N THR A 117 18.43 -0.81 19.30
CA THR A 117 17.86 0.25 18.47
C THR A 117 16.39 0.31 18.79
N LEU A 118 15.94 1.52 19.14
CA LEU A 118 14.52 1.80 19.33
C LEU A 118 13.82 1.51 18.01
N LEU A 119 13.00 0.46 18.01
CA LEU A 119 12.05 0.23 16.93
C LEU A 119 11.21 1.50 16.80
N PRO A 120 10.96 2.02 15.58
CA PRO A 120 10.10 3.18 15.41
C PRO A 120 8.75 2.90 16.09
N ASP A 121 8.29 3.86 16.89
CA ASP A 121 6.97 3.80 17.51
C ASP A 121 5.93 3.63 16.39
N LYS A 122 5.15 2.56 16.46
CA LYS A 122 4.16 2.31 15.42
C LYS A 122 3.01 3.29 15.58
N GLU A 123 2.66 3.95 14.48
CA GLU A 123 1.34 4.54 14.37
C GLU A 123 0.27 3.44 14.41
N LYS A 124 -0.89 3.76 14.97
CA LYS A 124 -2.00 2.82 15.07
C LYS A 124 -2.46 2.43 13.66
N LEU A 125 -2.44 1.13 13.38
CA LEU A 125 -2.95 0.54 12.13
C LEU A 125 -4.47 0.37 12.13
N ASP A 126 -5.17 0.77 13.20
CA ASP A 126 -6.63 0.67 13.30
C ASP A 126 -7.38 1.73 12.48
N ASN A 127 -6.66 2.70 11.93
CA ASN A 127 -7.19 3.77 11.10
C ASN A 127 -6.36 3.91 9.82
N PHE A 128 -7.02 4.38 8.76
CA PHE A 128 -6.43 4.45 7.43
C PHE A 128 -5.21 5.38 7.35
N ASP A 129 -5.19 6.48 8.10
CA ASP A 129 -4.12 7.48 8.01
C ASP A 129 -2.80 6.91 8.58
N GLY A 130 -2.84 6.28 9.76
CA GLY A 130 -1.68 5.60 10.34
C GLY A 130 -1.25 4.40 9.48
N ALA A 131 -2.21 3.69 8.91
CA ALA A 131 -1.97 2.57 8.01
C ALA A 131 -1.26 2.97 6.71
N ILE A 132 -1.74 4.00 5.99
CA ILE A 132 -1.14 4.43 4.73
C ILE A 132 0.24 5.04 4.95
N LYS A 133 0.46 5.74 6.07
CA LYS A 133 1.77 6.30 6.44
C LYS A 133 2.78 5.21 6.79
N THR A 134 2.37 4.23 7.60
CA THR A 134 3.21 3.06 7.92
C THR A 134 3.57 2.28 6.67
N LEU A 135 2.59 1.95 5.82
CA LEU A 135 2.84 1.22 4.57
C LEU A 135 3.65 2.03 3.55
N SER A 136 3.52 3.37 3.53
CA SER A 136 4.37 4.20 2.69
C SER A 136 5.85 4.12 3.11
N THR A 137 6.11 4.01 4.43
CA THR A 137 7.46 3.87 4.96
C THR A 137 8.02 2.48 4.64
N ILE A 138 7.25 1.42 4.95
CA ILE A 138 7.63 0.04 4.62
C ILE A 138 7.90 -0.12 3.12
N PHE A 139 7.06 0.45 2.25
CA PHE A 139 7.24 0.38 0.80
C PHE A 139 8.56 1.00 0.34
N LEU A 140 8.87 2.21 0.83
CA LEU A 140 10.12 2.88 0.49
C LEU A 140 11.33 2.11 1.01
N ASP A 141 11.27 1.65 2.25
CA ASP A 141 12.35 0.89 2.89
C ASP A 141 12.60 -0.44 2.16
N SER A 142 11.54 -1.18 1.82
CA SER A 142 11.62 -2.43 1.06
C SER A 142 12.13 -2.24 -0.37
N ARG A 143 11.81 -1.11 -1.01
CA ARG A 143 12.30 -0.79 -2.36
C ARG A 143 13.79 -0.53 -2.38
N TYR A 144 14.32 0.11 -1.34
CA TYR A 144 15.74 0.45 -1.19
C TYR A 144 16.47 -0.53 -0.28
N PHE A 145 15.91 -1.73 -0.09
CA PHE A 145 16.42 -2.75 0.85
C PHE A 145 17.91 -3.07 0.63
N PHE A 146 18.32 -3.32 -0.62
CA PHE A 146 19.71 -3.65 -0.94
C PHE A 146 20.67 -2.46 -0.85
N GLU A 147 20.17 -1.25 -0.95
CA GLU A 147 20.99 -0.04 -0.83
C GLU A 147 21.27 0.25 0.65
N ARG A 148 20.29 -0.01 1.53
CA ARG A 148 20.40 0.19 2.98
C ARG A 148 21.09 -0.94 3.73
N LEU A 149 21.30 -2.08 3.07
CA LEU A 149 22.01 -3.25 3.58
C LEU A 149 23.44 -2.92 4.04
N ASN A 150 24.07 -1.92 3.44
CA ASN A 150 25.44 -1.51 3.75
C ASN A 150 25.54 -0.50 4.91
N GLU A 151 24.41 0.08 5.34
CA GLU A 151 24.38 1.15 6.34
C GLU A 151 24.04 0.61 7.75
N ARG A 152 23.55 -0.63 7.86
CA ARG A 152 23.09 -1.24 9.12
C ARG A 152 23.50 -2.71 9.22
N ASN A 153 23.90 -3.14 10.41
CA ASN A 153 24.35 -4.51 10.70
C ASN A 153 23.20 -5.51 10.97
N TRP A 154 21.95 -5.05 10.90
CA TRP A 154 20.72 -5.86 10.99
C TRP A 154 19.63 -5.29 10.07
N ILE A 155 18.69 -6.14 9.64
CA ILE A 155 17.48 -5.71 8.93
C ILE A 155 16.26 -6.27 9.59
N VAL A 156 15.29 -5.40 9.87
CA VAL A 156 13.91 -5.82 10.17
C VAL A 156 13.08 -5.66 8.91
N VAL A 157 12.46 -6.75 8.48
CA VAL A 157 11.37 -6.71 7.51
C VAL A 157 10.06 -6.88 8.26
N GLU A 158 9.26 -5.83 8.22
CA GLU A 158 7.90 -5.83 8.73
C GLU A 158 6.94 -6.04 7.56
N TYR A 159 5.91 -6.86 7.75
CA TYR A 159 4.86 -7.03 6.75
C TYR A 159 3.51 -7.23 7.43
N TYR A 160 2.48 -6.57 6.89
CA TYR A 160 1.12 -6.58 7.44
C TYR A 160 0.09 -6.77 6.32
N PHE A 161 -0.23 -8.03 6.02
CA PHE A 161 -1.12 -8.37 4.90
C PHE A 161 -2.50 -7.76 5.03
N ASP A 162 -3.12 -7.87 6.20
CA ASP A 162 -4.55 -7.58 6.34
C ASP A 162 -4.83 -6.09 6.17
N CYS A 163 -3.91 -5.23 6.61
CA CYS A 163 -3.94 -3.80 6.33
C CYS A 163 -3.78 -3.52 4.83
N VAL A 164 -2.81 -4.15 4.15
CA VAL A 164 -2.66 -4.02 2.70
C VAL A 164 -3.94 -4.42 1.99
N LYS A 165 -4.51 -5.58 2.37
CA LYS A 165 -5.76 -6.10 1.84
C LYS A 165 -6.91 -5.12 2.05
N ALA A 166 -7.09 -4.60 3.27
CA ALA A 166 -8.13 -3.64 3.59
C ALA A 166 -7.98 -2.34 2.79
N ILE A 167 -6.76 -1.80 2.65
CA ILE A 167 -6.51 -0.61 1.82
C ILE A 167 -6.83 -0.90 0.36
N CYS A 168 -6.32 -1.99 -0.21
CA CYS A 168 -6.54 -2.33 -1.61
C CYS A 168 -8.01 -2.53 -1.94
N ILE A 169 -8.76 -3.23 -1.08
CA ILE A 169 -10.21 -3.40 -1.22
C ILE A 169 -10.90 -2.02 -1.18
N SER A 170 -10.58 -1.20 -0.19
CA SER A 170 -11.20 0.12 -0.02
C SER A 170 -10.95 1.04 -1.22
N LEU A 171 -9.71 1.10 -1.70
CA LEU A 171 -9.35 1.89 -2.87
C LEU A 171 -10.06 1.37 -4.13
N LYS A 172 -10.09 0.05 -4.34
CA LYS A 172 -10.78 -0.57 -5.47
C LYS A 172 -12.27 -0.25 -5.46
N THR A 173 -12.94 -0.50 -4.34
CA THR A 173 -14.39 -0.31 -4.22
C THR A 173 -14.78 1.14 -4.46
N VAL A 174 -14.10 2.10 -3.83
CA VAL A 174 -14.40 3.52 -4.03
C VAL A 174 -14.06 3.98 -5.45
N TYR A 175 -13.00 3.43 -6.07
CA TYR A 175 -12.66 3.73 -7.44
C TYR A 175 -13.75 3.25 -8.41
N GLU A 176 -14.25 2.03 -8.22
CA GLU A 176 -15.29 1.45 -9.06
C GLU A 176 -16.61 2.23 -8.92
N GLN A 177 -17.01 2.58 -7.69
CA GLN A 177 -18.16 3.46 -7.44
C GLN A 177 -18.00 4.81 -8.15
N TYR A 178 -16.81 5.41 -8.06
CA TYR A 178 -16.52 6.69 -8.69
C TYR A 178 -16.57 6.60 -10.21
N ALA A 179 -15.95 5.57 -10.79
CA ALA A 179 -15.91 5.35 -12.22
C ALA A 179 -17.30 5.05 -12.84
N ARG A 180 -18.22 4.46 -12.07
CA ARG A 180 -19.62 4.25 -12.47
C ARG A 180 -20.48 5.52 -12.39
N GLY A 181 -20.01 6.56 -11.69
CA GLY A 181 -20.75 7.81 -11.53
C GLY A 181 -21.70 7.82 -10.33
N ASP A 182 -21.53 6.92 -9.36
CA ASP A 182 -22.43 6.76 -8.19
C ASP A 182 -22.54 8.03 -7.30
N PHE A 183 -21.66 9.00 -7.53
CA PHE A 183 -21.56 10.29 -6.82
C PHE A 183 -22.02 11.50 -7.64
N GLN A 184 -22.50 11.32 -8.89
CA GLN A 184 -23.09 12.43 -9.65
C GLN A 184 -24.30 12.99 -8.90
N GLY A 185 -24.30 14.29 -8.61
CA GLY A 185 -25.35 14.98 -7.84
C GLY A 185 -25.24 14.86 -6.31
N LYS A 186 -24.31 14.06 -5.77
CA LYS A 186 -24.06 13.92 -4.32
C LYS A 186 -22.89 14.76 -3.81
N ILE A 187 -22.13 15.36 -4.72
CA ILE A 187 -21.00 16.24 -4.42
C ILE A 187 -21.53 17.67 -4.57
N LYS A 188 -21.87 18.32 -3.45
CA LYS A 188 -22.13 19.76 -3.37
C LYS A 188 -20.90 20.46 -2.82
#